data_AF-A0A831JLY3-F1
#
_entry.id   AF-A0A831JLY3-F1
#
_cell.length_a   1.000
_cell.length_b   1.000
_cell.length_c   1.000
_cell.angle_alpha   90.00
_cell.angle_beta   90.00
_cell.angle_gamma   90.00
#
_symmetry.space_group_name_H-M   'P 1'
#
loop_
_entity.id
_entity.type
_entity.pdbx_description
1 polymer ?
#
loop_
_entity_poly.entity_id
_entity_poly.type
_entity_poly.pdbx_seq_one_letter_code
_entity_poly.pdbx_strand_id
1 'polypeptide(L)'
;MKATMKTLSAILICCFISTIQMYGENIQRPESENYVKGVEALNEGNPEAAYTYLNAEINEHPDNGYAHCYMALICNFCNDTKLALQALNSSLELIPEADTEYRSFAHYSRGVLLSNLKMWERAEADLNEAIRLNPEDVENYKSRAQLYFETERYEESLDDLTRALKLDSKADVNDLMLQLMAVAPTSEFMERITATYQQLDQVTIH
;
A
#
# COMPACT_ATOMS: atom_id res chain seq x y z
N MET A 1 24.10 -11.45 13.50
CA MET A 1 23.94 -10.22 12.69
C MET A 1 22.53 -9.69 12.92
N LYS A 2 22.40 -8.64 13.74
CA LYS A 2 21.13 -7.92 13.93
C LYS A 2 20.95 -6.98 12.75
N ALA A 3 20.29 -7.46 11.69
CA ALA A 3 19.68 -6.55 10.74
C ALA A 3 18.49 -5.87 11.44
N THR A 4 18.47 -4.55 11.38
CA THR A 4 17.55 -3.65 12.06
C THR A 4 16.09 -3.94 11.73
N MET A 5 15.33 -4.43 12.72
CA MET A 5 13.85 -4.57 12.77
C MET A 5 13.08 -3.23 12.62
N LYS A 6 13.65 -2.21 11.98
CA LYS A 6 13.07 -0.86 11.93
C LYS A 6 12.21 -0.57 10.68
N THR A 7 12.01 -1.53 9.79
CA THR A 7 11.24 -1.31 8.55
C THR A 7 10.02 -2.22 8.38
N LEU A 8 9.67 -3.07 9.35
CA LEU A 8 8.41 -3.82 9.32
C LEU A 8 7.25 -3.11 10.05
N SER A 9 7.50 -1.92 10.58
CA SER A 9 6.51 -1.13 11.32
C SER A 9 5.54 -0.36 10.41
N ALA A 10 5.75 -0.37 9.09
CA ALA A 10 4.96 0.39 8.12
C ALA A 10 3.98 -0.46 7.28
N ILE A 11 3.88 -1.77 7.53
CA ILE A 11 2.90 -2.65 6.84
C ILE A 11 1.75 -3.06 7.78
N LEU A 12 1.77 -2.61 9.04
CA LEU A 12 0.84 -3.05 10.08
C LEU A 12 -0.31 -2.07 10.31
N ILE A 13 -1.08 -1.78 9.25
CA ILE A 13 -2.46 -1.30 9.36
C ILE A 13 -3.34 -2.07 8.36
N CYS A 14 -3.38 -3.40 8.50
CA CYS A 14 -4.51 -4.20 7.98
C CYS A 14 -5.27 -4.89 9.13
N CYS A 15 -5.06 -4.44 10.37
CA CYS A 15 -5.65 -5.03 11.58
C CYS A 15 -6.47 -4.02 12.40
N PHE A 16 -7.36 -3.31 11.73
CA PHE A 16 -8.66 -2.93 12.26
C PHE A 16 -9.59 -3.11 11.05
N ILE A 17 -10.57 -4.00 11.06
CA ILE A 17 -11.81 -3.82 11.80
C ILE A 17 -12.38 -5.19 12.21
N SER A 18 -12.30 -5.50 13.49
CA SER A 18 -13.42 -6.13 14.16
C SER A 18 -14.45 -5.04 14.46
N THR A 19 -15.66 -5.20 13.92
CA THR A 19 -16.93 -4.57 14.39
C THR A 19 -17.20 -3.08 14.17
N ILE A 20 -16.87 -2.49 13.00
CA ILE A 20 -17.54 -1.25 12.57
C ILE A 20 -18.35 -1.54 11.31
N GLN A 21 -19.64 -1.68 11.53
CA GLN A 21 -20.66 -1.84 10.52
C GLN A 21 -21.01 -0.46 9.97
N MET A 22 -20.43 -0.10 8.83
CA MET A 22 -20.88 1.02 8.03
C MET A 22 -21.07 0.57 6.58
N TYR A 23 -22.33 0.41 6.20
CA TYR A 23 -22.88 0.29 4.85
C TYR A 23 -21.94 -0.26 3.76
N GLY A 24 -21.83 -1.59 3.71
CA GLY A 24 -21.17 -2.33 2.63
C GLY A 24 -21.60 -3.78 2.73
N GLU A 25 -21.59 -4.54 1.64
CA GLU A 25 -22.01 -5.94 1.61
C GLU A 25 -21.37 -6.77 2.75
N ASN A 26 -22.09 -7.75 3.31
CA ASN A 26 -21.51 -8.69 4.29
C ASN A 26 -20.48 -9.57 3.56
N ILE A 27 -19.27 -9.05 3.35
CA ILE A 27 -18.18 -9.78 2.74
C ILE A 27 -17.60 -10.70 3.80
N GLN A 28 -17.83 -12.01 3.65
CA GLN A 28 -17.24 -13.01 4.51
C GLN A 28 -15.79 -13.27 4.07
N ARG A 29 -14.84 -12.84 4.89
CA ARG A 29 -13.41 -13.14 4.70
C ARG A 29 -13.09 -14.54 5.22
N PRO A 30 -11.97 -15.16 4.79
CA PRO A 30 -11.61 -16.51 5.21
C PRO A 30 -11.39 -16.61 6.72
N GLU A 31 -11.82 -17.72 7.31
CA GLU A 31 -11.67 -18.03 8.74
C GLU A 31 -10.99 -19.39 8.96
N SER A 32 -10.37 -19.95 7.92
CA SER A 32 -9.59 -21.18 8.00
C SER A 32 -8.41 -20.99 8.97
N GLU A 33 -8.09 -22.07 9.70
CA GLU A 33 -7.08 -22.02 10.76
C GLU A 33 -5.71 -21.61 10.22
N ASN A 34 -5.31 -22.14 9.07
CA ASN A 34 -4.05 -21.82 8.41
C ASN A 34 -3.99 -20.36 7.96
N TYR A 35 -5.06 -19.82 7.37
CA TYR A 35 -5.15 -18.40 7.05
C TYR A 35 -4.97 -17.51 8.30
N VAL A 36 -5.77 -17.74 9.35
CA VAL A 36 -5.74 -16.92 10.58
C VAL A 36 -4.35 -16.94 11.21
N LYS A 37 -3.77 -18.13 11.40
CA LYS A 37 -2.41 -18.27 11.96
C LYS A 37 -1.34 -17.62 11.09
N GLY A 38 -1.52 -17.69 9.76
CA GLY A 38 -0.62 -17.04 8.80
C GLY A 38 -0.62 -15.52 8.95
N VAL A 39 -1.79 -14.91 9.09
CA VAL A 39 -1.96 -13.47 9.29
C VAL A 39 -1.44 -13.04 10.67
N GLU A 40 -1.77 -13.79 11.73
CA GLU A 40 -1.23 -13.54 13.08
C GLU A 40 0.30 -13.56 13.09
N ALA A 41 0.92 -14.56 12.45
CA ALA A 41 2.37 -14.64 12.36
C ALA A 41 2.99 -13.44 11.62
N LEU A 42 2.33 -12.90 10.58
CA LEU A 42 2.78 -11.64 9.94
C LEU A 42 2.71 -10.45 10.91
N ASN A 43 1.62 -10.34 11.67
CA ASN A 43 1.44 -9.27 12.64
C ASN A 43 2.47 -9.32 13.78
N GLU A 44 2.92 -10.52 14.13
CA GLU A 44 4.01 -10.75 15.09
C GLU A 44 5.41 -10.51 14.48
N GLY A 45 5.50 -10.21 13.17
CA GLY A 45 6.76 -10.02 12.46
C GLY A 45 7.52 -11.33 12.23
N ASN A 46 6.82 -12.45 12.14
CA ASN A 46 7.37 -13.78 11.87
C ASN A 46 7.01 -14.26 10.45
N PRO A 47 7.74 -13.80 9.41
CA PRO A 47 7.43 -14.14 8.02
C PRO A 47 7.67 -15.62 7.69
N GLU A 48 8.52 -16.32 8.44
CA GLU A 48 8.78 -17.75 8.24
C GLU A 48 7.59 -18.62 8.69
N ALA A 49 7.06 -18.34 9.87
CA ALA A 49 5.83 -19.00 10.34
C ALA A 49 4.64 -18.64 9.44
N ALA A 50 4.51 -17.36 9.07
CA ALA A 50 3.48 -16.91 8.15
C ALA A 50 3.53 -17.65 6.81
N TYR A 51 4.72 -17.78 6.22
CA TYR A 51 4.92 -18.52 4.98
C TYR A 51 4.44 -19.97 5.12
N THR A 52 4.79 -20.62 6.23
CA THR A 52 4.42 -22.02 6.47
C THR A 52 2.90 -22.18 6.51
N TYR A 53 2.21 -21.35 7.28
CA TYR A 53 0.75 -21.42 7.41
C TYR A 53 0.02 -21.00 6.13
N LEU A 54 0.43 -19.90 5.49
CA LEU A 54 -0.22 -19.43 4.25
C LEU A 54 0.06 -20.35 3.07
N ASN A 55 1.21 -21.03 3.04
CA ASN A 55 1.46 -22.06 2.02
C ASN A 55 0.56 -23.29 2.26
N ALA A 56 0.35 -23.70 3.51
CA ALA A 56 -0.62 -24.75 3.82
C ALA A 56 -2.04 -24.35 3.40
N GLU A 57 -2.44 -23.10 3.71
CA GLU A 57 -3.72 -22.52 3.28
C GLU A 57 -3.91 -22.58 1.77
N ILE A 58 -2.92 -22.12 0.98
CA ILE A 58 -3.02 -22.11 -0.49
C ILE A 58 -3.07 -23.54 -1.06
N ASN A 59 -2.49 -24.54 -0.38
CA ASN A 59 -2.58 -25.93 -0.81
C ASN A 59 -3.97 -26.54 -0.53
N GLU A 60 -4.62 -26.15 0.57
CA GLU A 60 -5.95 -26.65 0.98
C GLU A 60 -7.10 -25.87 0.30
N HIS A 61 -6.91 -24.56 0.17
CA HIS A 61 -7.85 -23.56 -0.33
C HIS A 61 -7.16 -22.68 -1.39
N PRO A 62 -6.89 -23.22 -2.59
CA PRO A 62 -6.17 -22.49 -3.64
C PRO A 62 -6.93 -21.27 -4.17
N ASP A 63 -8.24 -21.18 -3.92
CA ASP A 63 -9.12 -20.08 -4.23
C ASP A 63 -9.14 -18.96 -3.17
N ASN A 64 -8.40 -19.10 -2.07
CA ASN A 64 -8.26 -18.06 -1.06
C ASN A 64 -7.38 -16.90 -1.58
N GLY A 65 -8.00 -15.95 -2.29
CA GLY A 65 -7.33 -14.76 -2.82
C GLY A 65 -6.62 -13.91 -1.76
N TYR A 66 -7.14 -13.87 -0.53
CA TYR A 66 -6.54 -13.15 0.58
C TYR A 66 -5.21 -13.78 1.01
N ALA A 67 -5.13 -15.11 1.05
CA ALA A 67 -3.88 -15.82 1.34
C ALA A 67 -2.82 -15.56 0.27
N HIS A 68 -3.20 -15.52 -1.02
CA HIS A 68 -2.30 -15.11 -2.10
C HIS A 68 -1.81 -13.68 -1.91
N CYS A 69 -2.66 -12.77 -1.44
CA CYS A 69 -2.27 -11.39 -1.14
C CYS A 69 -1.18 -11.33 -0.06
N TYR A 70 -1.35 -12.04 1.05
CA TYR A 70 -0.34 -12.11 2.10
C TYR A 70 0.94 -12.84 1.68
N MET A 71 0.81 -13.90 0.87
CA MET A 71 1.95 -14.60 0.30
C MET A 71 2.80 -13.66 -0.56
N ALA A 72 2.18 -12.77 -1.34
CA ALA A 72 2.91 -11.79 -2.12
C ALA A 72 3.78 -10.86 -1.27
N LEU A 73 3.30 -10.43 -0.10
CA LEU A 73 4.08 -9.61 0.84
C LEU A 73 5.31 -10.35 1.32
N ILE A 74 5.17 -11.63 1.64
CA ILE A 74 6.28 -12.48 2.09
C ILE A 74 7.29 -12.68 0.97
N CYS A 75 6.83 -13.03 -0.24
CA CYS A 75 7.69 -13.20 -1.40
C CYS A 75 8.45 -11.90 -1.73
N ASN A 76 7.79 -10.75 -1.65
CA ASN A 76 8.42 -9.45 -1.86
C ASN A 76 9.47 -9.16 -0.78
N PHE A 77 9.18 -9.45 0.49
CA PHE A 77 10.15 -9.32 1.59
C PHE A 77 11.38 -10.23 1.38
N CYS A 78 11.18 -11.42 0.84
CA CYS A 78 12.24 -12.36 0.47
C CYS A 78 12.95 -12.00 -0.85
N ASN A 79 12.58 -10.88 -1.49
CA ASN A 79 13.08 -10.44 -2.79
C ASN A 79 12.85 -11.47 -3.93
N ASP A 80 11.84 -12.33 -3.80
CA ASP A 80 11.34 -13.17 -4.88
C ASP A 80 10.22 -12.42 -5.61
N THR A 81 10.64 -11.45 -6.42
CA THR A 81 9.73 -10.59 -7.18
C THR A 81 8.84 -11.36 -8.14
N LYS A 82 9.32 -12.50 -8.67
CA LYS A 82 8.54 -13.32 -9.60
C LYS A 82 7.36 -13.98 -8.87
N LEU A 83 7.62 -14.61 -7.73
CA LEU A 83 6.55 -15.21 -6.92
C LEU A 83 5.60 -14.15 -6.36
N ALA A 84 6.12 -13.00 -5.93
CA ALA A 84 5.29 -11.89 -5.45
C ALA A 84 4.31 -11.40 -6.53
N LEU A 85 4.78 -11.18 -7.76
CA LEU A 85 3.93 -10.74 -8.86
C LEU A 85 2.89 -11.81 -9.23
N GLN A 86 3.27 -13.09 -9.23
CA GLN A 86 2.35 -14.19 -9.49
C GLN A 86 1.24 -14.24 -8.42
N ALA A 87 1.60 -14.15 -7.15
CA ALA A 87 0.65 -14.17 -6.04
C ALA A 87 -0.29 -12.96 -6.06
N LEU A 88 0.19 -11.77 -6.45
CA LEU A 88 -0.66 -10.59 -6.64
C LEU A 88 -1.66 -10.74 -7.78
N ASN A 89 -1.27 -11.38 -8.87
CA ASN A 89 -2.20 -11.68 -9.97
C ASN A 89 -3.29 -12.66 -9.50
N SER A 90 -2.91 -13.75 -8.83
CA SER A 90 -3.89 -14.70 -8.25
C SER A 90 -4.81 -14.02 -7.24
N SER A 91 -4.27 -13.15 -6.38
CA SER A 91 -5.05 -12.35 -5.42
C SER A 91 -6.12 -11.53 -6.13
N LEU A 92 -5.75 -10.75 -7.15
CA LEU A 92 -6.69 -9.90 -7.89
C LEU A 92 -7.74 -10.68 -8.69
N GLU A 93 -7.42 -11.91 -9.11
CA GLU A 93 -8.38 -12.81 -9.77
C GLU A 93 -9.38 -13.42 -8.79
N LEU A 94 -8.96 -13.69 -7.55
CA LEU A 94 -9.72 -14.47 -6.57
C LEU A 94 -10.46 -13.63 -5.52
N ILE A 95 -9.97 -12.43 -5.20
CA ILE A 95 -10.63 -11.53 -4.25
C ILE A 95 -11.92 -10.97 -4.90
N PRO A 96 -13.10 -11.13 -4.25
CA PRO A 96 -14.36 -10.66 -4.78
C PRO A 96 -14.33 -9.17 -5.15
N GLU A 97 -14.92 -8.78 -6.27
CA GLU A 97 -14.99 -7.38 -6.73
C GLU A 97 -15.58 -6.43 -5.67
N ALA A 98 -16.45 -6.95 -4.81
CA ALA A 98 -17.05 -6.23 -3.70
C ALA A 98 -16.06 -5.86 -2.58
N ASP A 99 -14.99 -6.63 -2.37
CA ASP A 99 -13.96 -6.32 -1.36
C ASP A 99 -12.97 -5.29 -1.91
N THR A 100 -13.45 -4.07 -2.07
CA THR A 100 -12.66 -2.95 -2.62
C THR A 100 -11.46 -2.62 -1.73
N GLU A 101 -11.52 -2.89 -0.43
CA GLU A 101 -10.41 -2.70 0.51
C GLU A 101 -9.23 -3.62 0.15
N TYR A 102 -9.46 -4.92 0.07
CA TYR A 102 -8.39 -5.86 -0.27
C TYR A 102 -7.96 -5.76 -1.73
N ARG A 103 -8.87 -5.47 -2.67
CA ARG A 103 -8.49 -5.24 -4.07
C ARG A 103 -7.65 -3.98 -4.22
N SER A 104 -7.99 -2.89 -3.50
CA SER A 104 -7.14 -1.70 -3.41
C SER A 104 -5.75 -2.08 -2.93
N PHE A 105 -5.66 -2.82 -1.82
CA PHE A 105 -4.39 -3.26 -1.27
C PHE A 105 -3.55 -4.13 -2.22
N ALA A 106 -4.19 -5.04 -2.96
CA ALA A 106 -3.52 -5.89 -3.95
C ALA A 106 -3.04 -5.08 -5.17
N HIS A 107 -3.85 -4.14 -5.66
CA HIS A 107 -3.44 -3.21 -6.72
C HIS A 107 -2.29 -2.31 -6.26
N TYR A 108 -2.38 -1.72 -5.07
CA TYR A 108 -1.31 -0.97 -4.43
C TYR A 108 0.00 -1.75 -4.38
N SER A 109 -0.06 -2.96 -3.82
CA SER A 109 1.12 -3.83 -3.65
C SER A 109 1.75 -4.19 -4.99
N ARG A 110 0.93 -4.46 -6.02
CA ARG A 110 1.42 -4.72 -7.38
C ARG A 110 1.99 -3.48 -8.06
N GLY A 111 1.37 -2.32 -7.86
CA GLY A 111 1.86 -1.03 -8.31
C GLY A 111 3.25 -0.74 -7.77
N VAL A 112 3.45 -0.86 -6.44
CA VAL A 112 4.76 -0.68 -5.80
C VAL A 112 5.80 -1.67 -6.33
N LEU A 113 5.43 -2.95 -6.47
CA LEU A 113 6.34 -3.97 -7.00
C LEU A 113 6.77 -3.65 -8.45
N LEU A 114 5.83 -3.21 -9.29
CA LEU A 114 6.09 -2.83 -10.68
C LEU A 114 6.93 -1.54 -10.78
N SER A 115 6.74 -0.58 -9.87
CA SER A 115 7.60 0.61 -9.75
C SER A 115 9.05 0.20 -9.46
N ASN A 116 9.26 -0.72 -8.53
CA ASN A 116 10.61 -1.23 -8.22
C ASN A 116 11.25 -1.95 -9.41
N LEU A 117 10.43 -2.57 -10.27
CA LEU A 117 10.84 -3.18 -11.54
C LEU A 117 10.97 -2.18 -12.70
N LYS A 118 10.72 -0.89 -12.47
CA LYS A 118 10.71 0.17 -13.47
C LYS A 118 9.70 -0.04 -14.61
N MET A 119 8.61 -0.75 -14.32
CA MET A 119 7.49 -0.95 -15.25
C MET A 119 6.45 0.16 -15.05
N TRP A 120 6.85 1.39 -15.34
CA TRP A 120 6.17 2.61 -14.90
C TRP A 120 4.71 2.71 -15.32
N GLU A 121 4.38 2.44 -16.59
CA GLU A 121 3.00 2.57 -17.08
C GLU A 121 2.05 1.56 -16.41
N ARG A 122 2.56 0.36 -16.14
CA ARG A 122 1.79 -0.69 -15.45
C ARG A 122 1.64 -0.37 -13.97
N ALA A 123 2.70 0.13 -13.35
CA ALA A 123 2.68 0.55 -11.96
C ALA A 123 1.70 1.70 -11.72
N GLU A 124 1.69 2.71 -12.60
CA GLU A 124 0.74 3.82 -12.55
C GLU A 124 -0.70 3.33 -12.73
N ALA A 125 -0.95 2.41 -13.66
CA ALA A 125 -2.28 1.82 -13.85
C ALA A 125 -2.79 1.10 -12.59
N ASP A 126 -1.92 0.34 -11.92
CA ASP A 126 -2.27 -0.34 -10.66
C ASP A 126 -2.50 0.66 -9.51
N LEU A 127 -1.67 1.68 -9.36
CA LEU A 127 -1.85 2.71 -8.32
C LEU A 127 -3.10 3.55 -8.55
N ASN A 128 -3.46 3.83 -9.82
CA ASN A 128 -4.71 4.50 -10.17
C ASN A 128 -5.93 3.66 -9.76
N GLU A 129 -5.87 2.35 -9.98
CA GLU A 129 -6.96 1.45 -9.58
C GLU A 129 -7.07 1.31 -8.07
N ALA A 130 -5.94 1.28 -7.35
CA ALA A 130 -5.93 1.31 -5.89
C ALA A 130 -6.63 2.58 -5.35
N ILE A 131 -6.28 3.76 -5.88
CA ILE A 131 -6.93 5.03 -5.52
C ILE A 131 -8.42 5.04 -5.87
N ARG A 132 -8.81 4.44 -7.01
CA ARG A 132 -10.22 4.35 -7.42
C ARG A 132 -11.05 3.50 -6.43
N LEU A 133 -10.46 2.41 -5.94
CA LEU A 133 -11.11 1.46 -5.03
C LEU A 133 -11.12 1.94 -3.58
N ASN A 134 -10.04 2.59 -3.14
CA ASN A 134 -9.94 3.20 -1.82
C ASN A 134 -9.33 4.63 -1.92
N PRO A 135 -10.16 5.65 -2.15
CA PRO A 135 -9.70 7.03 -2.35
C PRO A 135 -9.29 7.75 -1.07
N GLU A 136 -9.48 7.12 0.10
CA GLU A 136 -9.11 7.65 1.43
C GLU A 136 -7.81 7.03 1.97
N ASP A 137 -7.24 6.05 1.27
CA ASP A 137 -5.95 5.45 1.63
C ASP A 137 -4.80 6.39 1.28
N VAL A 138 -4.11 6.87 2.31
CA VAL A 138 -2.96 7.78 2.20
C VAL A 138 -1.78 7.14 1.47
N GLU A 139 -1.55 5.84 1.66
CA GLU A 139 -0.38 5.16 1.09
C GLU A 139 -0.47 5.02 -0.44
N ASN A 140 -1.71 4.92 -0.96
CA ASN A 140 -1.96 4.89 -2.39
C ASN A 140 -1.44 6.16 -3.09
N TYR A 141 -1.74 7.34 -2.53
CA TYR A 141 -1.25 8.61 -3.08
C TYR A 141 0.26 8.77 -2.90
N LYS A 142 0.80 8.41 -1.72
CA LYS A 142 2.26 8.47 -1.48
C LYS A 142 3.05 7.61 -2.46
N SER A 143 2.57 6.41 -2.75
CA SER A 143 3.23 5.50 -3.68
C SER A 143 3.16 5.99 -5.13
N ARG A 144 2.04 6.60 -5.54
CA ARG A 144 1.92 7.21 -6.87
C ARG A 144 2.76 8.49 -6.98
N ALA A 145 2.85 9.28 -5.91
CA ALA A 145 3.76 10.42 -5.83
C ALA A 145 5.22 9.99 -6.01
N GLN A 146 5.65 8.88 -5.37
CA GLN A 146 6.99 8.34 -5.57
C GLN A 146 7.20 7.92 -7.04
N LEU A 147 6.24 7.21 -7.65
CA LEU A 147 6.32 6.86 -9.07
C LEU A 147 6.47 8.09 -9.96
N TYR A 148 5.68 9.14 -9.71
CA TYR A 148 5.77 10.39 -10.46
C TYR A 148 7.12 11.10 -10.25
N PHE A 149 7.67 11.06 -9.04
CA PHE A 149 9.01 11.56 -8.79
C PHE A 149 10.08 10.82 -9.61
N GLU A 150 10.05 9.48 -9.60
CA GLU A 150 11.00 8.64 -10.36
C GLU A 150 10.89 8.81 -11.88
N THR A 151 9.74 9.29 -12.36
CA THR A 151 9.46 9.56 -13.78
C THR A 151 9.54 11.05 -14.14
N GLU A 152 10.11 11.88 -13.24
CA GLU A 152 10.32 13.33 -13.40
C GLU A 152 9.02 14.15 -13.57
N ARG A 153 7.89 13.58 -13.17
CA ARG A 153 6.54 14.19 -13.15
C ARG A 153 6.31 14.91 -11.82
N TYR A 154 7.13 15.92 -11.54
CA TYR A 154 7.21 16.55 -10.21
C TYR A 154 5.94 17.28 -9.79
N GLU A 155 5.19 17.87 -10.73
CA GLU A 155 3.92 18.55 -10.42
C GLU A 155 2.86 17.54 -9.96
N GLU A 156 2.72 16.41 -10.66
CA GLU A 156 1.80 15.35 -10.25
C GLU A 156 2.24 14.68 -8.94
N SER A 157 3.54 14.57 -8.71
CA SER A 157 4.08 14.09 -7.43
C SER A 157 3.65 15.02 -6.27
N LEU A 158 3.79 16.34 -6.44
CA LEU A 158 3.36 17.32 -5.45
C LEU A 158 1.84 17.26 -5.23
N ASP A 159 1.04 17.14 -6.29
CA ASP A 159 -0.42 17.01 -6.18
C ASP A 159 -0.83 15.82 -5.29
N ASP A 160 -0.19 14.66 -5.48
CA ASP A 160 -0.47 13.46 -4.70
C ASP A 160 0.00 13.59 -3.24
N LEU A 161 1.16 14.21 -2.98
CA LEU A 161 1.60 14.47 -1.60
C LEU A 161 0.69 15.48 -0.88
N THR A 162 0.22 16.52 -1.58
CA THR A 162 -0.78 17.44 -1.04
C THR A 162 -2.09 16.72 -0.76
N ARG A 163 -2.51 15.76 -1.59
CA ARG A 163 -3.70 14.93 -1.34
C ARG A 163 -3.51 14.03 -0.12
N ALA A 164 -2.36 13.37 0.01
CA ALA A 164 -2.01 12.56 1.18
C ALA A 164 -2.10 13.39 2.48
N LEU A 165 -1.51 14.59 2.49
CA LEU A 165 -1.55 15.51 3.65
C LEU A 165 -2.95 16.03 3.99
N LYS A 166 -3.84 16.15 3.00
CA LYS A 166 -5.24 16.52 3.24
C LYS A 166 -6.06 15.39 3.87
N LEU A 167 -5.71 14.14 3.57
CA LEU A 167 -6.35 12.95 4.15
C LEU A 167 -5.82 12.68 5.56
N ASP A 168 -4.50 12.77 5.74
CA ASP A 168 -3.84 12.69 7.04
C ASP A 168 -2.75 13.77 7.13
N SER A 169 -2.97 14.76 8.00
CA SER A 169 -2.03 15.86 8.21
C SER A 169 -0.69 15.41 8.81
N LYS A 170 -0.59 14.16 9.28
CA LYS A 170 0.62 13.53 9.80
C LYS A 170 1.25 12.51 8.83
N ALA A 171 0.75 12.43 7.60
CA ALA A 171 1.31 11.56 6.58
C ALA A 171 2.82 11.81 6.41
N ASP A 172 3.61 10.74 6.40
CA ASP A 172 5.07 10.81 6.25
C ASP A 172 5.45 11.11 4.79
N VAL A 173 5.43 12.39 4.43
CA VAL A 173 5.74 12.89 3.07
C VAL A 173 6.98 13.77 3.02
N ASN A 174 7.56 14.10 4.18
CA ASN A 174 8.56 15.17 4.30
C ASN A 174 9.83 14.88 3.50
N ASP A 175 10.28 13.62 3.49
CA ASP A 175 11.49 13.22 2.77
C ASP A 175 11.34 13.41 1.26
N LEU A 176 10.21 12.99 0.68
CA LEU A 176 9.94 13.17 -0.75
C LEU A 176 9.65 14.64 -1.09
N MET A 177 8.96 15.37 -0.21
CA MET A 177 8.74 16.80 -0.36
C MET A 177 10.06 17.59 -0.41
N LEU A 178 11.02 17.24 0.44
CA LEU A 178 12.35 17.85 0.42
C LEU A 178 13.12 17.54 -0.87
N GLN A 179 13.00 16.31 -1.37
CA GLN A 179 13.60 15.93 -2.66
C GLN A 179 13.00 16.75 -3.81
N LEU A 180 11.67 16.92 -3.83
CA LEU A 180 10.98 17.75 -4.81
C LEU A 180 11.47 19.21 -4.78
N MET A 181 11.62 19.81 -3.59
CA MET A 181 12.17 21.17 -3.45
C MET A 181 13.58 21.31 -4.05
N ALA A 182 14.40 20.25 -3.98
CA ALA A 182 15.76 20.27 -4.48
C ALA A 182 15.84 20.18 -6.01
N VAL A 183 14.91 19.45 -6.64
CA VAL A 183 14.94 19.17 -8.09
C VAL A 183 14.00 20.05 -8.91
N ALA A 184 12.97 20.63 -8.30
CA ALA A 184 11.97 21.49 -8.95
C ALA A 184 11.85 22.88 -8.28
N PRO A 185 12.90 23.72 -8.27
CA PRO A 185 12.95 24.92 -7.43
C PRO A 185 12.26 26.15 -8.03
N THR A 186 11.21 25.99 -8.85
CA THR A 186 10.52 27.17 -9.40
C THR A 186 9.81 27.94 -8.29
N SER A 187 9.72 29.27 -8.40
CA SER A 187 9.05 30.09 -7.39
C SER A 187 7.60 29.65 -7.17
N GLU A 188 6.90 29.31 -8.25
CA GLU A 188 5.53 28.77 -8.21
C GLU A 188 5.45 27.44 -7.46
N PHE A 189 6.38 26.51 -7.72
CA PHE A 189 6.41 25.22 -7.04
C PHE A 189 6.67 25.37 -5.53
N MET A 190 7.61 26.25 -5.16
CA MET A 190 7.92 26.55 -3.77
C MET A 190 6.75 27.26 -3.04
N GLU A 191 6.02 28.13 -3.74
CA GLU A 191 4.79 28.74 -3.24
C GLU A 191 3.71 27.69 -2.97
N ARG A 192 3.52 26.72 -3.88
CA ARG A 192 2.58 25.61 -3.69
C ARG A 192 2.91 24.74 -2.48
N ILE A 193 4.19 24.42 -2.28
CA ILE A 193 4.65 23.68 -1.08
C ILE A 193 4.35 24.48 0.17
N THR A 194 4.70 25.76 0.20
CA THR A 194 4.47 26.65 1.34
C THR A 194 2.98 26.76 1.68
N ALA A 195 2.14 26.93 0.65
CA ALA A 195 0.69 27.00 0.79
C ALA A 195 0.10 25.70 1.36
N THR A 196 0.64 24.54 0.96
CA THR A 196 0.20 23.23 1.48
C THR A 196 0.35 23.18 3.00
N TYR A 197 1.52 23.52 3.55
CA TYR A 197 1.74 23.48 5.00
C TYR A 197 0.99 24.58 5.76
N GLN A 198 0.87 25.79 5.21
CA GLN A 198 0.09 26.87 5.84
C GLN A 198 -1.39 26.49 6.03
N GLN A 199 -1.97 25.76 5.07
CA GLN A 199 -3.36 25.29 5.18
C GLN A 199 -3.51 24.26 6.31
N LEU A 200 -2.53 23.37 6.50
CA LEU A 200 -2.57 22.35 7.57
C LEU A 200 -2.49 22.97 8.96
N ASP A 201 -1.66 24.00 9.12
CA ASP A 201 -1.53 24.74 10.39
C ASP A 201 -2.84 25.41 10.81
N GLN A 202 -3.61 25.94 9.85
CA GLN A 202 -4.91 26.56 10.13
C GLN A 202 -5.99 25.55 10.53
N VAL A 203 -5.92 24.32 10.01
CA VAL A 203 -6.87 23.24 10.35
C VAL A 203 -6.61 22.68 11.75
N THR A 204 -5.38 22.75 12.26
CA THR A 204 -4.99 22.18 13.56
C THR A 204 -5.36 23.06 14.77
N ILE A 205 -5.80 24.31 14.55
CA ILE A 205 -6.08 25.30 15.60
C ILE A 205 -7.58 25.37 15.98
N HIS A 206 -8.44 24.57 15.35
CA HIS A 206 -9.90 24.51 15.62
C HIS A 206 -10.34 23.16 16.17
#